data_AF-A0A9E3QQH2-F1
#
_entry.id   AF-A0A9E3QQH2-F1
#
_cell.length_a   1.000
_cell.length_b   1.000
_cell.length_c   1.000
_cell.angle_alpha   90.00
_cell.angle_beta   90.00
_cell.angle_gamma   90.00
#
_symmetry.space_group_name_H-M   'P 1'
#
loop_
_entity.id
_entity.type
_entity.pdbx_description
1 polymer ?
#
loop_
_entity_poly.entity_id
_entity_poly.type
_entity_poly.pdbx_seq_one_letter_code
_entity_poly.pdbx_strand_id
1 'polypeptide(L)'
;PLRETNLELEPLGRLPHPYGPQHFRGNRFSLVLRDLSRAAAARAKRAIEELPRDGLPNYFDNQRFGSVGFSGGFIAEAWLKGDHERALWLAIAEPTPSDRPDTKQEKATLRASWGHWAEAKARLERSHARSIVSYLVDHPTDFRGAFARLRRDLRSLYFSAYQSYLWNRMLGRLIEKTTRPEQRVPLDFKIGTFPLHRGLDPDQAAMLASWRIPLPAARTPLPEGPARDLALEVLSELGLKWEDLRIKHLKDVFFSKGTRAALFFPENLTHALAADDLYPGRRKLTLTFELPKGAYATLVVKRLTDAAGEPDEEGPPKAIGS
;
A
#
# COMPACT_ATOMS: atom_id res chain seq x y z
N PRO A 1 -20.56 17.52 -23.11
CA PRO A 1 -20.11 17.13 -21.76
C PRO A 1 -21.24 16.36 -21.09
N LEU A 2 -20.97 15.17 -20.54
CA LEU A 2 -21.96 14.43 -19.74
C LEU A 2 -21.76 14.83 -18.28
N ARG A 3 -22.83 15.25 -17.60
CA ARG A 3 -22.80 15.61 -16.17
C ARG A 3 -23.82 14.78 -15.42
N GLU A 4 -23.33 13.98 -14.48
CA GLU A 4 -24.10 13.28 -13.46
C GLU A 4 -23.63 13.75 -12.08
N THR A 5 -24.41 13.45 -11.04
CA THR A 5 -24.21 13.95 -9.67
C THR A 5 -22.78 13.80 -9.13
N ASN A 6 -22.03 12.77 -9.56
CA ASN A 6 -20.66 12.50 -9.13
C ASN A 6 -19.69 12.27 -10.30
N LEU A 7 -20.06 12.66 -11.52
CA LEU A 7 -19.29 12.33 -12.71
C LEU A 7 -19.48 13.39 -13.81
N GLU A 8 -18.37 14.00 -14.23
CA GLU A 8 -18.35 14.90 -15.40
C GLU A 8 -17.40 14.31 -16.46
N LEU A 9 -17.87 14.25 -17.72
CA LEU A 9 -17.06 13.82 -18.86
C LEU A 9 -16.99 14.95 -19.89
N GLU A 10 -15.76 15.34 -20.21
CA GLU A 10 -15.44 16.28 -21.27
C GLU A 10 -14.57 15.59 -22.33
N PRO A 11 -14.99 15.56 -23.62
CA PRO A 11 -14.17 15.02 -24.68
C PRO A 11 -13.03 15.97 -25.03
N LEU A 12 -11.79 15.57 -24.76
CA LEU A 12 -10.59 16.37 -25.04
C LEU A 12 -10.06 16.21 -26.47
N GLY A 13 -10.37 15.09 -27.14
CA GLY A 13 -9.86 14.80 -28.47
C GLY A 13 -9.94 13.32 -28.84
N ARG A 14 -9.32 12.95 -29.96
CA ARG A 14 -9.23 11.56 -30.45
C ARG A 14 -7.77 11.17 -30.63
N LEU A 15 -7.44 9.95 -30.24
CA LEU A 15 -6.14 9.33 -30.49
C LEU A 15 -6.29 8.23 -31.54
N PRO A 16 -5.29 8.01 -32.41
CA PRO A 16 -5.33 6.92 -33.38
C PRO A 16 -5.22 5.55 -32.70
N HIS A 17 -4.76 5.50 -31.44
CA HIS A 17 -4.53 4.29 -30.66
C HIS A 17 -5.10 4.44 -29.24
N PRO A 18 -5.49 3.34 -28.57
CA PRO A 18 -6.02 3.41 -27.20
C PRO A 18 -5.06 4.04 -26.20
N TYR A 19 -5.56 4.94 -25.35
CA TYR A 19 -4.79 5.46 -24.23
C TYR A 19 -4.62 4.36 -23.17
N GLY A 20 -3.38 3.97 -22.87
CA GLY A 20 -3.07 2.96 -21.88
C GLY A 20 -2.12 3.44 -20.76
N PRO A 21 -1.83 2.58 -19.78
CA PRO A 21 -0.99 2.90 -18.62
C PRO A 21 0.42 3.42 -18.96
N GLN A 22 0.93 3.12 -20.16
CA GLN A 22 2.23 3.59 -20.65
C GLN A 22 2.28 5.10 -20.89
N HIS A 23 1.14 5.75 -21.16
CA HIS A 23 1.06 7.19 -21.39
C HIS A 23 0.96 8.00 -20.09
N PHE A 24 0.67 7.33 -18.97
CA PHE A 24 0.54 7.95 -17.66
C PHE A 24 1.90 8.22 -17.03
N ARG A 25 2.19 9.49 -16.72
CA ARG A 25 3.48 9.91 -16.13
C ARG A 25 3.40 10.08 -14.62
N GLY A 26 2.28 10.56 -14.11
CA GLY A 26 2.12 10.94 -12.72
C GLY A 26 0.82 11.68 -12.46
N ASN A 27 0.63 12.10 -11.21
CA ASN A 27 -0.53 12.88 -10.78
C ASN A 27 -0.07 14.20 -10.19
N ARG A 28 -0.86 15.26 -10.44
CA ARG A 28 -0.79 16.52 -9.69
C ARG A 28 -1.81 16.44 -8.56
N PHE A 29 -1.38 16.81 -7.35
CA PHE A 29 -2.21 16.82 -6.15
C PHE A 29 -2.35 18.25 -5.65
N SER A 30 -3.54 18.57 -5.13
CA SER A 30 -3.77 19.73 -4.27
C SER A 30 -4.38 19.22 -2.97
N LEU A 31 -3.74 19.50 -1.84
CA LEU A 31 -4.16 19.03 -0.53
C LEU A 31 -4.27 20.20 0.44
N VAL A 32 -5.22 20.13 1.36
CA VAL A 32 -5.37 21.09 2.45
C VAL A 32 -5.32 20.35 3.78
N LEU A 33 -4.25 20.59 4.56
CA LEU A 33 -4.20 20.19 5.96
C LEU A 33 -4.88 21.28 6.80
N ARG A 34 -5.86 20.87 7.60
CA ARG A 34 -6.72 21.76 8.36
C ARG A 34 -6.54 21.56 9.86
N ASP A 35 -7.13 22.46 10.63
CA ASP A 35 -7.19 22.38 12.08
C ASP A 35 -5.79 22.33 12.74
N LEU A 36 -4.86 23.12 12.21
CA LEU A 36 -3.49 23.19 12.74
C LEU A 36 -3.38 24.29 13.78
N SER A 37 -2.79 23.99 14.94
CA SER A 37 -2.28 25.02 15.83
C SER A 37 -1.16 25.81 15.14
N ARG A 38 -0.82 27.01 15.64
CA ARG A 38 0.29 27.81 15.08
C ARG A 38 1.62 27.04 15.12
N ALA A 39 1.86 26.29 16.19
CA ALA A 39 3.06 25.48 16.35
C ALA A 39 3.07 24.29 15.38
N ALA A 40 1.94 23.57 15.25
CA ALA A 40 1.79 22.46 14.31
C ALA A 40 1.99 22.91 12.85
N ALA A 41 1.38 24.04 12.47
CA ALA A 41 1.55 24.64 11.15
C ALA A 41 3.01 25.00 10.85
N ALA A 42 3.74 25.55 11.83
CA ALA A 42 5.16 25.87 11.67
C ALA A 42 6.03 24.61 11.52
N ARG A 43 5.74 23.54 12.26
CA ARG A 43 6.44 22.25 12.12
C ARG A 43 6.16 21.60 10.76
N ALA A 44 4.90 21.56 10.33
CA ALA A 44 4.50 21.03 9.04
C ALA A 44 5.15 21.80 7.89
N LYS A 45 5.19 23.14 7.97
CA LYS A 45 5.90 23.98 6.97
C LYS A 45 7.38 23.61 6.85
N ARG A 46 8.10 23.48 7.98
CA ARG A 46 9.51 23.05 7.95
C ARG A 46 9.68 21.68 7.30
N ALA A 47 8.80 20.73 7.62
CA ALA A 47 8.84 19.41 6.99
C ALA A 47 8.60 19.44 5.48
N ILE A 48 7.74 20.34 4.97
CA ILE A 48 7.57 20.58 3.52
C ILE A 48 8.87 21.09 2.90
N GLU A 49 9.53 22.04 3.55
CA GLU A 49 10.75 22.69 3.06
C GLU A 49 11.95 21.72 3.01
N GLU A 50 11.93 20.64 3.80
CA GLU A 50 12.93 19.56 3.77
C GLU A 50 12.73 18.57 2.60
N LEU A 51 11.49 18.41 2.08
CA LEU A 51 11.17 17.37 1.09
C LEU A 51 12.00 17.42 -0.20
N PRO A 52 12.32 18.60 -0.79
CA PRO A 52 13.14 18.65 -1.98
C PRO A 52 14.57 18.14 -1.76
N ARG A 53 15.10 18.28 -0.54
CA ARG A 53 16.45 17.82 -0.16
C ARG A 53 16.45 16.35 0.24
N ASP A 54 15.56 15.97 1.17
CA ASP A 54 15.58 14.66 1.81
C ASP A 54 14.80 13.61 1.01
N GLY A 55 13.88 14.05 0.13
CA GLY A 55 12.90 13.17 -0.49
C GLY A 55 12.02 12.45 0.54
N LEU A 56 11.24 11.48 0.07
CA LEU A 56 10.47 10.59 0.94
C LEU A 56 10.74 9.12 0.59
N PRO A 57 10.79 8.23 1.59
CA PRO A 57 10.80 6.79 1.35
C PRO A 57 9.63 6.39 0.44
N ASN A 58 9.92 5.72 -0.65
CA ASN A 58 8.92 5.36 -1.66
C ASN A 58 8.14 4.09 -1.31
N TYR A 59 7.72 3.98 -0.05
CA TYR A 59 6.93 2.87 0.47
C TYR A 59 5.66 2.64 -0.34
N PHE A 60 5.21 1.40 -0.38
CA PHE A 60 3.82 1.10 -0.70
C PHE A 60 2.95 1.46 0.52
N ASP A 61 1.88 2.22 0.30
CA ASP A 61 1.01 2.70 1.38
C ASP A 61 -0.13 1.71 1.73
N ASN A 62 -0.83 1.94 2.83
CA ASN A 62 -1.95 1.18 3.38
C ASN A 62 -3.02 0.78 2.34
N GLN A 63 -3.24 1.60 1.31
CA GLN A 63 -4.16 1.28 0.21
C GLN A 63 -3.75 0.02 -0.57
N ARG A 64 -2.44 -0.30 -0.63
CA ARG A 64 -1.91 -1.51 -1.28
C ARG A 64 -2.18 -2.78 -0.47
N PHE A 65 -2.44 -2.65 0.83
CA PHE A 65 -2.58 -3.76 1.78
C PHE A 65 -4.03 -3.94 2.25
N GLY A 66 -5.02 -3.47 1.48
CA GLY A 66 -6.43 -3.55 1.83
C GLY A 66 -6.97 -4.97 2.04
N SER A 67 -6.28 -5.99 1.51
CA SER A 67 -6.65 -7.40 1.68
C SER A 67 -6.12 -8.04 2.96
N VAL A 68 -5.28 -7.35 3.74
CA VAL A 68 -4.75 -7.88 5.01
C VAL A 68 -5.80 -7.64 6.09
N GLY A 69 -6.32 -8.73 6.66
CA GLY A 69 -7.32 -8.69 7.73
C GLY A 69 -6.71 -8.58 9.13
N PHE A 70 -7.53 -8.88 10.14
CA PHE A 70 -7.15 -8.73 11.55
C PHE A 70 -5.98 -9.62 11.99
N SER A 71 -5.75 -10.76 11.34
CA SER A 71 -4.63 -11.63 11.69
C SER A 71 -3.27 -11.10 11.20
N GLY A 72 -3.27 -10.04 10.37
CA GLY A 72 -2.06 -9.54 9.71
C GLY A 72 -1.48 -10.50 8.66
N GLY A 73 -2.18 -11.60 8.34
CA GLY A 73 -1.68 -12.65 7.46
C GLY A 73 -1.74 -12.25 5.99
N PHE A 74 -0.71 -12.59 5.23
CA PHE A 74 -0.72 -12.41 3.78
C PHE A 74 -1.23 -13.67 3.08
N ILE A 75 -2.29 -13.52 2.28
CA ILE A 75 -2.84 -14.60 1.43
C ILE A 75 -1.75 -15.23 0.56
N ALA A 76 -0.89 -14.41 -0.04
CA ALA A 76 0.19 -14.88 -0.89
C ALA A 76 1.31 -15.58 -0.13
N GLU A 77 1.57 -15.20 1.13
CA GLU A 77 2.54 -15.90 1.97
C GLU A 77 2.07 -17.33 2.27
N ALA A 78 0.81 -17.49 2.69
CA ALA A 78 0.21 -18.80 2.90
C ALA A 78 0.27 -19.67 1.63
N TRP A 79 -0.03 -19.07 0.47
CA TRP A 79 0.09 -19.74 -0.82
C TRP A 79 1.52 -20.21 -1.13
N LEU A 80 2.52 -19.35 -0.91
CA LEU A 80 3.92 -19.69 -1.18
C LEU A 80 4.45 -20.79 -0.25
N LYS A 81 3.95 -20.85 0.99
CA LYS A 81 4.24 -21.92 1.96
C LYS A 81 3.50 -23.23 1.65
N GLY A 82 2.62 -23.26 0.65
CA GLY A 82 1.83 -24.43 0.27
C GLY A 82 0.56 -24.64 1.10
N ASP A 83 0.28 -23.75 2.06
CA ASP A 83 -0.94 -23.74 2.87
C ASP A 83 -2.08 -23.07 2.10
N HIS A 84 -2.58 -23.79 1.09
CA HIS A 84 -3.63 -23.30 0.20
C HIS A 84 -4.99 -23.16 0.91
N GLU A 85 -5.23 -23.95 1.97
CA GLU A 85 -6.41 -23.80 2.81
C GLU A 85 -6.38 -22.46 3.53
N ARG A 86 -5.26 -22.14 4.20
CA ARG A 86 -5.09 -20.85 4.86
C ARG A 86 -5.16 -19.69 3.88
N ALA A 87 -4.57 -19.83 2.69
CA ALA A 87 -4.65 -18.81 1.65
C ALA A 87 -6.12 -18.54 1.24
N LEU A 88 -6.93 -19.58 1.07
CA LEU A 88 -8.34 -19.44 0.77
C LEU A 88 -9.10 -18.83 1.94
N TRP A 89 -8.87 -19.30 3.17
CA TRP A 89 -9.50 -18.78 4.38
C TRP A 89 -9.25 -17.29 4.54
N LEU A 90 -7.99 -16.85 4.38
CA LEU A 90 -7.62 -15.42 4.42
C LEU A 90 -8.37 -14.62 3.34
N ALA A 91 -8.54 -15.19 2.15
CA ALA A 91 -9.18 -14.49 1.04
C ALA A 91 -10.71 -14.34 1.19
N ILE A 92 -11.41 -15.33 1.77
CA ILE A 92 -12.89 -15.35 1.75
C ILE A 92 -13.54 -15.33 3.13
N ALA A 93 -12.83 -15.65 4.20
CA ALA A 93 -13.39 -15.79 5.54
C ALA A 93 -12.80 -14.82 6.57
N GLU A 94 -11.57 -14.31 6.33
CA GLU A 94 -10.95 -13.38 7.27
C GLU A 94 -11.67 -12.01 7.28
N PRO A 95 -12.12 -11.53 8.46
CA PRO A 95 -12.70 -10.21 8.57
C PRO A 95 -11.67 -9.11 8.33
N THR A 96 -12.07 -8.06 7.63
CA THR A 96 -11.26 -6.84 7.45
C THR A 96 -11.97 -5.63 8.06
N PRO A 97 -11.23 -4.61 8.55
CA PRO A 97 -11.83 -3.41 9.13
C PRO A 97 -12.79 -2.67 8.20
N SER A 98 -12.52 -2.72 6.89
CA SER A 98 -13.28 -2.02 5.83
C SER A 98 -14.41 -2.85 5.21
N ASP A 99 -14.67 -4.07 5.71
CA ASP A 99 -15.77 -4.90 5.18
C ASP A 99 -17.13 -4.19 5.36
N ARG A 100 -17.94 -4.22 4.29
CA ARG A 100 -19.35 -3.79 4.35
C ARG A 100 -20.15 -4.76 5.24
N PRO A 101 -21.30 -4.34 5.81
CA PRO A 101 -22.11 -5.20 6.67
C PRO A 101 -22.39 -6.59 6.10
N ASP A 102 -22.81 -6.67 4.83
CA ASP A 102 -23.12 -7.94 4.16
C ASP A 102 -21.89 -8.84 4.04
N THR A 103 -20.72 -8.25 3.69
CA THR A 103 -19.45 -8.98 3.61
C THR A 103 -19.00 -9.47 5.00
N LYS A 104 -19.23 -8.69 6.06
CA LYS A 104 -18.94 -9.13 7.45
C LYS A 104 -19.77 -10.35 7.82
N GLN A 105 -21.06 -10.34 7.48
CA GLN A 105 -21.97 -11.44 7.76
C GLN A 105 -21.63 -12.70 6.94
N GLU A 106 -21.30 -12.51 5.66
CA GLU A 106 -20.83 -13.58 4.77
C GLU A 106 -19.60 -14.29 5.34
N LYS A 107 -18.57 -13.51 5.69
CA LYS A 107 -17.34 -14.01 6.32
C LYS A 107 -17.58 -14.66 7.68
N ALA A 108 -18.48 -14.11 8.49
CA ALA A 108 -18.86 -14.72 9.76
C ALA A 108 -19.49 -16.11 9.57
N THR A 109 -20.37 -16.25 8.57
CA THR A 109 -20.98 -17.52 8.20
C THR A 109 -19.93 -18.52 7.73
N LEU A 110 -19.01 -18.11 6.85
CA LEU A 110 -17.91 -18.95 6.38
C LEU A 110 -17.00 -19.43 7.52
N ARG A 111 -16.69 -18.57 8.49
CA ARG A 111 -15.89 -18.96 9.66
C ARG A 111 -16.63 -19.96 10.56
N ALA A 112 -17.93 -19.77 10.77
CA ALA A 112 -18.73 -20.63 11.63
C ALA A 112 -18.94 -22.04 11.06
N SER A 113 -18.89 -22.19 9.73
CA SER A 113 -19.20 -23.44 9.03
C SER A 113 -18.03 -23.89 8.12
N TRP A 114 -16.80 -23.48 8.43
CA TRP A 114 -15.61 -23.84 7.65
C TRP A 114 -15.41 -25.35 7.63
N GLY A 115 -15.21 -25.94 6.44
CA GLY A 115 -15.15 -27.40 6.26
C GLY A 115 -16.53 -28.08 6.13
N HIS A 116 -17.59 -27.47 6.66
CA HIS A 116 -18.98 -27.94 6.53
C HIS A 116 -19.68 -27.28 5.34
N TRP A 117 -19.17 -27.54 4.13
CA TRP A 117 -19.52 -26.77 2.92
C TRP A 117 -21.01 -26.78 2.54
N ALA A 118 -21.71 -27.89 2.78
CA ALA A 118 -23.15 -27.97 2.51
C ALA A 118 -23.95 -27.03 3.44
N GLU A 119 -23.58 -26.98 4.72
CA GLU A 119 -24.18 -26.06 5.70
C GLU A 119 -23.83 -24.61 5.37
N ALA A 120 -22.55 -24.33 5.10
CA ALA A 120 -22.09 -23.00 4.71
C ALA A 120 -22.86 -22.51 3.46
N LYS A 121 -22.98 -23.35 2.44
CA LYS A 121 -23.73 -23.03 1.21
C LYS A 121 -25.19 -22.73 1.52
N ALA A 122 -25.86 -23.48 2.40
CA ALA A 122 -27.26 -23.25 2.73
C ALA A 122 -27.49 -21.87 3.39
N ARG A 123 -26.53 -21.43 4.22
CA ARG A 123 -26.63 -20.20 5.04
C ARG A 123 -26.18 -18.92 4.32
N LEU A 124 -25.37 -19.04 3.27
CA LEU A 124 -24.88 -17.88 2.51
C LEU A 124 -25.94 -17.35 1.54
N GLU A 125 -26.00 -16.05 1.31
CA GLU A 125 -26.81 -15.51 0.20
C GLU A 125 -26.15 -15.75 -1.16
N ARG A 126 -26.84 -15.40 -2.26
CA ARG A 126 -26.27 -15.53 -3.61
C ARG A 126 -25.10 -14.56 -3.78
N SER A 127 -23.89 -15.09 -3.81
CA SER A 127 -22.67 -14.31 -3.94
C SER A 127 -21.55 -15.07 -4.65
N HIS A 128 -20.45 -14.38 -4.95
CA HIS A 128 -19.25 -15.02 -5.46
C HIS A 128 -18.66 -15.99 -4.44
N ALA A 129 -18.65 -15.66 -3.14
CA ALA A 129 -18.18 -16.58 -2.10
C ALA A 129 -19.04 -17.85 -2.04
N ARG A 130 -20.37 -17.74 -2.14
CA ARG A 130 -21.26 -18.92 -2.22
C ARG A 130 -20.94 -19.79 -3.43
N SER A 131 -20.52 -19.23 -4.56
CA SER A 131 -20.11 -20.02 -5.73
C SER A 131 -18.83 -20.83 -5.47
N ILE A 132 -17.89 -20.28 -4.69
CA ILE A 132 -16.67 -20.98 -4.27
C ILE A 132 -17.01 -22.08 -3.28
N VAL A 133 -17.89 -21.81 -2.30
CA VAL A 133 -18.37 -22.85 -1.37
C VAL A 133 -19.13 -23.95 -2.10
N SER A 134 -19.91 -23.60 -3.13
CA SER A 134 -20.60 -24.58 -3.96
C SER A 134 -19.64 -25.56 -4.63
N TYR A 135 -18.46 -25.09 -5.07
CA TYR A 135 -17.40 -25.96 -5.56
C TYR A 135 -16.85 -26.87 -4.47
N LEU A 136 -16.63 -26.34 -3.27
CA LEU A 136 -16.11 -27.11 -2.14
C LEU A 136 -17.09 -28.18 -1.63
N VAL A 137 -18.39 -28.06 -1.89
CA VAL A 137 -19.34 -29.15 -1.61
C VAL A 137 -18.95 -30.43 -2.37
N ASP A 138 -18.59 -30.30 -3.64
CA ASP A 138 -18.23 -31.43 -4.49
C ASP A 138 -16.73 -31.80 -4.38
N HIS A 139 -15.90 -30.83 -3.97
CA HIS A 139 -14.44 -30.94 -3.88
C HIS A 139 -13.90 -30.44 -2.53
N PRO A 140 -14.19 -31.15 -1.42
CA PRO A 140 -14.07 -30.61 -0.05
C PRO A 140 -12.68 -30.18 0.40
N THR A 141 -11.63 -30.66 -0.25
CA THR A 141 -10.23 -30.37 0.09
C THR A 141 -9.45 -29.73 -1.06
N ASP A 142 -10.09 -29.44 -2.21
CA ASP A 142 -9.40 -28.79 -3.33
C ASP A 142 -9.37 -27.26 -3.17
N PHE A 143 -8.61 -26.81 -2.17
CA PHE A 143 -8.44 -25.39 -1.88
C PHE A 143 -7.76 -24.62 -3.02
N ARG A 144 -6.89 -25.29 -3.80
CA ARG A 144 -6.26 -24.68 -4.98
C ARG A 144 -7.30 -24.39 -6.05
N GLY A 145 -8.16 -25.35 -6.37
CA GLY A 145 -9.26 -25.16 -7.32
C GLY A 145 -10.27 -24.13 -6.84
N ALA A 146 -10.58 -24.10 -5.54
CA ALA A 146 -11.45 -23.08 -4.96
C ALA A 146 -10.84 -21.67 -5.07
N PHE A 147 -9.55 -21.52 -4.76
CA PHE A 147 -8.84 -20.25 -4.88
C PHE A 147 -8.73 -19.76 -6.34
N ALA A 148 -8.52 -20.68 -7.29
CA ALA A 148 -8.50 -20.37 -8.73
C ALA A 148 -9.84 -19.84 -9.27
N ARG A 149 -10.94 -19.99 -8.51
CA ARG A 149 -12.26 -19.43 -8.85
C ARG A 149 -12.48 -18.01 -8.37
N LEU A 150 -11.62 -17.48 -7.49
CA LEU A 150 -11.62 -16.06 -7.16
C LEU A 150 -11.53 -15.21 -8.43
N ARG A 151 -11.92 -13.95 -8.37
CA ARG A 151 -11.67 -13.06 -9.51
C ARG A 151 -10.16 -12.86 -9.70
N ARG A 152 -9.72 -12.86 -10.95
CA ARG A 152 -8.30 -12.75 -11.33
C ARG A 152 -7.63 -11.48 -10.82
N ASP A 153 -8.35 -10.36 -10.84
CA ASP A 153 -7.88 -9.07 -10.35
C ASP A 153 -7.63 -9.09 -8.84
N LEU A 154 -8.51 -9.71 -8.06
CA LEU A 154 -8.32 -9.90 -6.62
C LEU A 154 -7.12 -10.78 -6.32
N ARG A 155 -6.97 -11.92 -7.01
CA ARG A 155 -5.76 -12.74 -6.85
C ARG A 155 -4.51 -11.92 -7.12
N SER A 156 -4.47 -11.18 -8.23
CA SER A 156 -3.32 -10.34 -8.58
C SER A 156 -3.01 -9.30 -7.50
N LEU A 157 -4.03 -8.71 -6.88
CA LEU A 157 -3.88 -7.79 -5.76
C LEU A 157 -3.26 -8.45 -4.54
N TYR A 158 -3.68 -9.68 -4.18
CA TYR A 158 -3.16 -10.41 -3.01
C TYR A 158 -1.67 -10.71 -3.11
N PHE A 159 -1.20 -11.15 -4.27
CA PHE A 159 0.23 -11.38 -4.50
C PHE A 159 1.01 -10.06 -4.59
N SER A 160 0.44 -9.03 -5.23
CA SER A 160 1.06 -7.71 -5.27
C SER A 160 1.24 -7.10 -3.87
N ALA A 161 0.29 -7.31 -2.96
CA ALA A 161 0.38 -6.85 -1.57
C ALA A 161 1.57 -7.46 -0.84
N TYR A 162 1.77 -8.78 -0.93
CA TYR A 162 2.91 -9.43 -0.27
C TYR A 162 4.27 -9.00 -0.86
N GLN A 163 4.37 -8.89 -2.19
CA GLN A 163 5.58 -8.34 -2.82
C GLN A 163 5.89 -6.91 -2.33
N SER A 164 4.84 -6.09 -2.17
CA SER A 164 4.96 -4.72 -1.67
C SER A 164 5.43 -4.68 -0.21
N TYR A 165 4.98 -5.62 0.62
CA TYR A 165 5.42 -5.76 2.01
C TYR A 165 6.90 -6.11 2.11
N LEU A 166 7.34 -7.12 1.34
CA LEU A 166 8.75 -7.50 1.28
C LEU A 166 9.63 -6.33 0.81
N TRP A 167 9.16 -5.58 -0.20
CA TRP A 167 9.87 -4.40 -0.69
C TRP A 167 9.93 -3.27 0.36
N ASN A 168 8.83 -3.03 1.10
CA ASN A 168 8.84 -2.07 2.21
C ASN A 168 9.84 -2.47 3.30
N ARG A 169 9.95 -3.77 3.64
CA ARG A 169 10.98 -4.22 4.58
C ARG A 169 12.40 -3.95 4.09
N MET A 170 12.67 -4.19 2.80
CA MET A 170 13.97 -3.88 2.20
C MET A 170 14.29 -2.38 2.28
N LEU A 171 13.34 -1.51 1.94
CA LEU A 171 13.54 -0.06 2.07
C LEU A 171 13.72 0.39 3.53
N GLY A 172 12.94 -0.18 4.47
CA GLY A 172 13.12 0.07 5.90
C GLY A 172 14.53 -0.27 6.37
N ARG A 173 15.01 -1.48 6.06
CA ARG A 173 16.35 -1.91 6.43
C ARG A 173 17.45 -1.05 5.78
N LEU A 174 17.25 -0.63 4.52
CA LEU A 174 18.17 0.31 3.86
C LEU A 174 18.27 1.63 4.62
N ILE A 175 17.13 2.20 5.04
CA ILE A 175 17.10 3.45 5.81
C ILE A 175 17.79 3.26 7.16
N GLU A 176 17.52 2.17 7.87
CA GLU A 176 18.17 1.85 9.16
C GLU A 176 19.69 1.74 9.06
N LYS A 177 20.19 1.13 7.98
CA LYS A 177 21.64 1.01 7.74
C LYS A 177 22.30 2.33 7.31
N THR A 178 21.52 3.24 6.75
CA THR A 178 22.03 4.52 6.21
C THR A 178 21.99 5.65 7.23
N THR A 179 21.03 5.59 8.17
CA THR A 179 20.68 6.72 9.04
C THR A 179 20.89 6.42 10.51
N ARG A 180 21.19 7.46 11.28
CA ARG A 180 21.32 7.37 12.75
C ARG A 180 19.93 7.30 13.40
N PRO A 181 19.78 6.75 14.63
CA PRO A 181 18.49 6.66 15.33
C PRO A 181 17.69 7.96 15.39
N GLU A 182 18.35 9.08 15.68
CA GLU A 182 17.74 10.41 15.81
C GLU A 182 17.23 11.01 14.50
N GLN A 183 17.73 10.49 13.36
CA GLN A 183 17.31 10.85 12.01
C GLN A 183 16.08 10.07 11.54
N ARG A 184 15.44 9.27 12.41
CA ARG A 184 14.31 8.42 12.07
C ARG A 184 13.08 8.77 12.91
N VAL A 185 11.91 8.69 12.28
CA VAL A 185 10.62 8.70 12.95
C VAL A 185 9.84 7.44 12.58
N PRO A 186 9.13 6.81 13.52
CA PRO A 186 8.30 5.65 13.22
C PRO A 186 7.10 6.08 12.38
N LEU A 187 6.86 5.38 11.27
CA LEU A 187 5.69 5.58 10.45
C LEU A 187 4.82 4.31 10.44
N ASP A 188 3.60 4.43 10.94
CA ASP A 188 2.70 3.29 11.07
C ASP A 188 1.95 2.96 9.78
N PHE A 189 1.94 1.67 9.46
CA PHE A 189 1.17 1.06 8.40
C PHE A 189 0.34 -0.10 8.99
N LYS A 190 -0.67 -0.54 8.25
CA LYS A 190 -1.48 -1.73 8.59
C LYS A 190 -0.65 -3.00 8.76
N ILE A 191 0.54 -3.02 8.17
CA ILE A 191 1.45 -4.16 8.05
C ILE A 191 2.68 -4.03 8.97
N GLY A 192 2.67 -3.04 9.87
CA GLY A 192 3.78 -2.75 10.78
C GLY A 192 4.29 -1.32 10.65
N THR A 193 5.30 -1.00 11.45
CA THR A 193 5.91 0.32 11.52
C THR A 193 7.21 0.32 10.71
N PHE A 194 7.43 1.36 9.90
CA PHE A 194 8.63 1.51 9.09
C PHE A 194 9.31 2.85 9.38
N PRO A 195 10.65 2.94 9.27
CA PRO A 195 11.36 4.18 9.53
C PRO A 195 11.15 5.19 8.41
N LEU A 196 10.76 6.42 8.76
CA LEU A 196 10.86 7.57 7.90
C LEU A 196 12.10 8.37 8.28
N HIS A 197 12.98 8.65 7.32
CA HIS A 197 14.17 9.47 7.57
C HIS A 197 13.84 10.97 7.57
N ARG A 198 14.64 11.75 8.30
CA ARG A 198 14.62 13.22 8.31
C ARG A 198 16.01 13.76 8.57
N GLY A 199 16.30 14.96 8.08
CA GLY A 199 17.56 15.63 8.38
C GLY A 199 18.76 14.85 7.85
N LEU A 200 18.68 14.40 6.60
CA LEU A 200 19.77 13.66 5.98
C LEU A 200 20.99 14.57 5.74
N ASP A 201 22.16 14.02 6.00
CA ASP A 201 23.42 14.63 5.55
C ASP A 201 23.54 14.46 4.02
N PRO A 202 24.27 15.33 3.29
CA PRO A 202 24.33 15.29 1.82
C PRO A 202 24.69 13.92 1.23
N ASP A 203 25.64 13.21 1.85
CA ASP A 203 26.06 11.88 1.40
C ASP A 203 24.96 10.83 1.59
N GLN A 204 24.22 10.89 2.70
CA GLN A 204 23.08 9.99 2.95
C GLN A 204 21.96 10.23 1.94
N ALA A 205 21.64 11.51 1.67
CA ALA A 205 20.62 11.90 0.70
C ALA A 205 20.99 11.43 -0.72
N ALA A 206 22.24 11.69 -1.16
CA ALA A 206 22.74 11.24 -2.45
C ALA A 206 22.74 9.71 -2.56
N MET A 207 23.17 9.01 -1.51
CA MET A 207 23.16 7.56 -1.47
C MET A 207 21.74 7.04 -1.64
N LEU A 208 20.79 7.38 -0.75
CA LEU A 208 19.41 6.87 -0.81
C LEU A 208 18.70 7.23 -2.14
N ALA A 209 18.94 8.42 -2.68
CA ALA A 209 18.36 8.82 -3.98
C ALA A 209 18.83 7.95 -5.15
N SER A 210 20.06 7.44 -5.08
CA SER A 210 20.64 6.57 -6.12
C SER A 210 20.07 5.13 -6.08
N TRP A 211 19.53 4.69 -4.94
CA TRP A 211 19.11 3.31 -4.76
C TRP A 211 17.89 2.91 -5.60
N ARG A 212 18.02 1.77 -6.27
CA ARG A 212 16.95 1.08 -7.01
C ARG A 212 16.79 -0.31 -6.43
N ILE A 213 15.80 -0.49 -5.56
CA ILE A 213 15.56 -1.75 -4.85
C ILE A 213 14.80 -2.71 -5.79
N PRO A 214 15.25 -3.97 -5.96
CA PRO A 214 14.57 -4.95 -6.81
C PRO A 214 13.20 -5.31 -6.25
N LEU A 215 12.20 -5.45 -7.11
CA LEU A 215 10.90 -5.99 -6.73
C LEU A 215 11.03 -7.50 -6.45
N PRO A 216 10.69 -7.98 -5.24
CA PRO A 216 10.86 -9.38 -4.85
C PRO A 216 10.06 -10.33 -5.75
N ALA A 217 10.76 -11.05 -6.61
CA ALA A 217 10.20 -12.06 -7.52
C ALA A 217 11.33 -12.92 -8.08
N ALA A 218 11.14 -14.23 -8.18
CA ALA A 218 12.14 -15.16 -8.71
C ALA A 218 12.61 -14.82 -10.14
N ARG A 219 11.76 -14.12 -10.92
CA ARG A 219 12.04 -13.67 -12.29
C ARG A 219 12.65 -12.26 -12.38
N THR A 220 12.78 -11.55 -11.28
CA THR A 220 13.51 -10.28 -11.23
C THR A 220 15.01 -10.62 -11.12
N PRO A 221 15.84 -10.20 -12.08
CA PRO A 221 17.29 -10.34 -11.94
C PRO A 221 17.77 -9.66 -10.67
N LEU A 222 18.49 -10.39 -9.83
CA LEU A 222 19.07 -9.82 -8.63
C LEU A 222 20.27 -8.97 -9.04
N PRO A 223 20.31 -7.67 -8.70
CA PRO A 223 21.48 -6.84 -8.98
C PRO A 223 22.70 -7.36 -8.21
N GLU A 224 23.91 -7.08 -8.69
CA GLU A 224 25.12 -7.37 -7.92
C GLU A 224 25.32 -6.34 -6.79
N GLY A 225 26.13 -6.70 -5.79
CA GLY A 225 26.53 -5.80 -4.71
C GLY A 225 25.45 -5.56 -3.64
N PRO A 226 25.46 -4.38 -2.98
CA PRO A 226 24.70 -4.13 -1.75
C PRO A 226 23.19 -4.38 -1.85
N ALA A 227 22.60 -4.16 -3.03
CA ALA A 227 21.17 -4.38 -3.24
C ALA A 227 20.77 -5.86 -3.21
N ARG A 228 21.66 -6.76 -3.63
CA ARG A 228 21.48 -8.20 -3.47
C ARG A 228 21.60 -8.59 -2.00
N ASP A 229 22.63 -8.11 -1.32
CA ASP A 229 22.88 -8.47 0.07
C ASP A 229 21.70 -8.05 0.97
N LEU A 230 21.21 -6.82 0.78
CA LEU A 230 20.01 -6.31 1.44
C LEU A 230 18.78 -7.20 1.18
N ALA A 231 18.55 -7.58 -0.09
CA ALA A 231 17.41 -8.39 -0.46
C ALA A 231 17.48 -9.80 0.17
N LEU A 232 18.64 -10.44 0.12
CA LEU A 232 18.85 -11.79 0.67
C LEU A 232 18.79 -11.79 2.20
N GLU A 233 19.33 -10.78 2.86
CA GLU A 233 19.23 -10.60 4.32
C GLU A 233 17.75 -10.54 4.75
N VAL A 234 16.97 -9.64 4.16
CA VAL A 234 15.56 -9.44 4.54
C VAL A 234 14.71 -10.68 4.28
N LEU A 235 14.95 -11.41 3.19
CA LEU A 235 14.23 -12.66 2.93
C LEU A 235 14.65 -13.78 3.89
N SER A 236 15.92 -13.83 4.28
CA SER A 236 16.44 -14.86 5.20
C SER A 236 15.80 -14.75 6.59
N GLU A 237 15.53 -13.54 7.08
CA GLU A 237 14.79 -13.28 8.33
C GLU A 237 13.37 -13.87 8.33
N LEU A 238 12.79 -14.06 7.13
CA LEU A 238 11.46 -14.61 6.93
C LEU A 238 11.49 -16.09 6.56
N GLY A 239 12.68 -16.72 6.53
CA GLY A 239 12.88 -18.09 6.09
C GLY A 239 12.62 -18.30 4.59
N LEU A 240 12.80 -17.26 3.76
CA LEU A 240 12.54 -17.29 2.33
C LEU A 240 13.83 -17.16 1.52
N LYS A 241 13.86 -17.81 0.35
CA LYS A 241 14.87 -17.57 -0.68
C LYS A 241 14.27 -16.73 -1.81
N TRP A 242 15.12 -16.05 -2.58
CA TRP A 242 14.65 -15.24 -3.72
C TRP A 242 13.88 -16.10 -4.75
N GLU A 243 14.34 -17.34 -4.94
CA GLU A 243 13.76 -18.30 -5.88
C GLU A 243 12.40 -18.85 -5.40
N ASP A 244 12.06 -18.70 -4.12
CA ASP A 244 10.77 -19.12 -3.57
C ASP A 244 9.65 -18.15 -3.98
N LEU A 245 10.00 -16.92 -4.39
CA LEU A 245 9.07 -15.87 -4.82
C LEU A 245 8.54 -16.13 -6.24
N ARG A 246 7.97 -17.31 -6.47
CA ARG A 246 7.32 -17.73 -7.71
C ARG A 246 5.95 -18.33 -7.39
N ILE A 247 4.94 -17.95 -8.15
CA ILE A 247 3.58 -18.45 -7.96
C ILE A 247 3.46 -19.78 -8.72
N LYS A 248 3.30 -20.87 -7.99
CA LYS A 248 3.03 -22.20 -8.56
C LYS A 248 1.51 -22.41 -8.67
N HIS A 249 1.09 -23.26 -9.61
CA HIS A 249 -0.30 -23.70 -9.84
C HIS A 249 -1.31 -22.64 -10.35
N LEU A 250 -0.99 -21.34 -10.33
CA LEU A 250 -1.79 -20.29 -10.96
C LEU A 250 -1.02 -19.71 -12.15
N LYS A 251 -1.58 -19.84 -13.37
CA LYS A 251 -0.93 -19.39 -14.61
C LYS A 251 -1.20 -17.93 -14.96
N ASP A 252 -2.20 -17.32 -14.33
CA ASP A 252 -2.74 -16.02 -14.69
C ASP A 252 -2.30 -14.87 -13.77
N VAL A 253 -1.52 -15.19 -12.73
CA VAL A 253 -1.01 -14.26 -11.73
C VAL A 253 0.51 -14.34 -11.65
N PHE A 254 1.16 -13.21 -11.43
CA PHE A 254 2.62 -13.12 -11.34
C PHE A 254 3.02 -12.01 -10.37
N PHE A 255 4.18 -12.16 -9.74
CA PHE A 255 4.87 -11.05 -9.09
C PHE A 255 5.49 -10.13 -10.16
N SER A 256 5.34 -8.82 -10.02
CA SER A 256 5.92 -7.85 -10.96
C SER A 256 7.43 -7.93 -10.96
N LYS A 257 8.06 -7.78 -12.13
CA LYS A 257 9.53 -7.75 -12.26
C LYS A 257 10.04 -6.33 -12.39
N GLY A 258 11.29 -6.10 -11.99
CA GLY A 258 11.99 -4.83 -12.17
C GLY A 258 12.49 -4.24 -10.85
N THR A 259 12.78 -2.94 -10.86
CA THR A 259 13.28 -2.20 -9.70
C THR A 259 12.38 -1.00 -9.41
N ARG A 260 12.50 -0.46 -8.20
CA ARG A 260 11.78 0.73 -7.75
C ARG A 260 12.76 1.64 -7.01
N ALA A 261 12.65 2.94 -7.24
CA ALA A 261 13.46 3.94 -6.54
C ALA A 261 13.17 3.90 -5.04
N ALA A 262 14.23 3.95 -4.23
CA ALA A 262 14.12 3.98 -2.77
C ALA A 262 13.43 5.26 -2.30
N LEU A 263 13.72 6.39 -2.93
CA LEU A 263 13.10 7.69 -2.66
C LEU A 263 12.22 8.17 -3.83
N PHE A 264 11.28 9.05 -3.51
CA PHE A 264 10.64 9.94 -4.48
C PHE A 264 10.70 11.39 -4.00
N PHE A 265 10.62 12.33 -4.93
CA PHE A 265 10.69 13.77 -4.67
C PHE A 265 9.44 14.42 -5.26
N PRO A 266 8.66 15.19 -4.46
CA PRO A 266 7.57 15.99 -5.01
C PRO A 266 8.11 17.07 -5.94
N GLU A 267 7.64 17.09 -7.19
CA GLU A 267 7.97 18.12 -8.17
C GLU A 267 6.95 19.26 -8.10
N ASN A 268 7.34 20.45 -8.55
CA ASN A 268 6.45 21.63 -8.59
C ASN A 268 5.75 21.91 -7.25
N LEU A 269 6.46 21.67 -6.15
CA LEU A 269 5.95 21.81 -4.79
C LEU A 269 5.76 23.28 -4.41
N THR A 270 4.52 23.64 -4.11
CA THR A 270 4.14 24.96 -3.60
C THR A 270 3.29 24.79 -2.34
N HIS A 271 3.38 25.74 -1.41
CA HIS A 271 2.62 25.69 -0.18
C HIS A 271 2.23 27.09 0.32
N ALA A 272 1.11 27.18 1.04
CA ALA A 272 0.63 28.43 1.62
C ALA A 272 -0.03 28.17 3.00
N LEU A 273 0.35 28.99 3.99
CA LEU A 273 -0.29 29.02 5.30
C LEU A 273 -1.33 30.13 5.36
N ALA A 274 -2.51 29.81 5.87
CA ALA A 274 -3.59 30.77 6.08
C ALA A 274 -4.35 30.50 7.39
N ALA A 275 -5.23 31.42 7.78
CA ALA A 275 -6.25 31.12 8.78
C ALA A 275 -7.19 30.01 8.24
N ASP A 276 -7.59 29.09 9.11
CA ASP A 276 -8.56 28.08 8.74
C ASP A 276 -9.97 28.70 8.75
N ASP A 277 -10.66 28.57 7.62
CA ASP A 277 -12.02 29.03 7.40
C ASP A 277 -13.08 28.09 7.96
N LEU A 278 -12.72 26.84 8.29
CA LEU A 278 -13.61 25.87 8.93
C LEU A 278 -13.40 25.75 10.43
N TYR A 279 -12.20 26.08 10.92
CA TYR A 279 -11.81 25.93 12.33
C TYR A 279 -11.32 27.28 12.90
N PRO A 280 -12.19 28.08 13.53
CA PRO A 280 -11.83 29.40 14.05
C PRO A 280 -10.60 29.39 14.97
N GLY A 281 -9.68 30.34 14.77
CA GLY A 281 -8.43 30.43 15.55
C GLY A 281 -7.34 29.44 15.13
N ARG A 282 -7.64 28.48 14.27
CA ARG A 282 -6.69 27.49 13.74
C ARG A 282 -6.10 27.94 12.39
N ARG A 283 -5.15 27.17 11.88
CA ARG A 283 -4.46 27.38 10.61
C ARG A 283 -4.77 26.26 9.63
N LYS A 284 -4.77 26.60 8.34
CA LYS A 284 -4.73 25.63 7.25
C LYS A 284 -3.43 25.77 6.46
N LEU A 285 -2.95 24.65 5.95
CA LEU A 285 -1.78 24.54 5.08
C LEU A 285 -2.21 23.91 3.76
N THR A 286 -2.22 24.71 2.71
CA THR A 286 -2.48 24.24 1.34
C THR A 286 -1.15 23.86 0.70
N LEU A 287 -1.11 22.71 0.03
CA LEU A 287 0.05 22.28 -0.76
C LEU A 287 -0.38 21.77 -2.13
N THR A 288 0.42 22.09 -3.15
CA THR A 288 0.26 21.57 -4.51
C THR A 288 1.60 21.00 -4.98
N PHE A 289 1.59 19.81 -5.57
CA PHE A 289 2.80 19.14 -6.03
C PHE A 289 2.46 18.04 -7.05
N GLU A 290 3.47 17.56 -7.76
CA GLU A 290 3.37 16.46 -8.71
C GLU A 290 4.18 15.26 -8.21
N LEU A 291 3.64 14.06 -8.42
CA LEU A 291 4.31 12.81 -8.11
C LEU A 291 4.42 11.91 -9.34
N PRO A 292 5.56 11.21 -9.51
CA PRO A 292 5.71 10.22 -10.56
C PRO A 292 4.80 9.02 -10.31
N LYS A 293 4.53 8.24 -11.36
CA LYS A 293 3.78 6.99 -11.25
C LYS A 293 4.36 6.08 -10.16
N GLY A 294 3.47 5.53 -9.34
CA GLY A 294 3.82 4.59 -8.29
C GLY A 294 4.25 5.23 -6.97
N ALA A 295 4.40 6.56 -6.86
CA ALA A 295 4.51 7.25 -5.57
C ALA A 295 3.11 7.53 -4.98
N TYR A 296 3.03 7.70 -3.66
CA TYR A 296 1.76 7.86 -2.94
C TYR A 296 1.71 9.23 -2.24
N ALA A 297 0.72 10.07 -2.59
CA ALA A 297 0.51 11.37 -1.94
C ALA A 297 0.22 11.24 -0.44
N THR A 298 -0.34 10.10 -0.02
CA THR A 298 -0.58 9.79 1.39
C THR A 298 0.70 9.72 2.21
N LEU A 299 1.87 9.42 1.61
CA LEU A 299 3.16 9.48 2.32
C LEU A 299 3.60 10.91 2.59
N VAL A 300 3.28 11.85 1.69
CA VAL A 300 3.47 13.29 1.96
C VAL A 300 2.57 13.69 3.14
N VAL A 301 1.28 13.34 3.10
CA VAL A 301 0.34 13.64 4.20
C VAL A 301 0.82 13.05 5.53
N LYS A 302 1.26 11.79 5.54
CA LYS A 302 1.82 11.10 6.71
C LYS A 302 3.02 11.86 7.29
N ARG A 303 3.98 12.26 6.45
CA ARG A 303 5.14 13.06 6.88
C ARG A 303 4.73 14.38 7.54
N LEU A 304 3.76 15.07 6.94
CA LEU A 304 3.32 16.38 7.42
C LEU A 304 2.50 16.27 8.70
N THR A 305 1.70 15.22 8.82
CA THR A 305 0.89 14.96 10.02
C THR A 305 1.79 14.56 11.20
N ASP A 306 2.77 13.68 10.96
CA ASP A 306 3.81 13.36 11.95
C ASP A 306 4.57 14.61 12.41
N ALA A 307 5.02 15.45 11.47
CA ALA A 307 5.71 16.69 11.80
C ALA A 307 4.81 17.68 12.57
N ALA A 308 3.54 17.78 12.19
CA ALA A 308 2.56 18.62 12.88
C ALA A 308 2.37 18.19 14.34
N GLY A 309 2.64 16.92 14.68
CA GLY A 309 2.32 16.32 15.97
C GLY A 309 0.83 16.04 16.11
N GLU A 310 0.45 15.23 17.10
CA GLU A 310 -0.96 15.10 17.45
C GLU A 310 -1.53 16.48 17.82
N PRO A 311 -2.77 16.80 17.41
CA PRO A 311 -3.44 18.00 17.87
C PRO A 311 -3.62 17.89 19.38
N ASP A 312 -3.25 18.96 20.08
CA ASP A 312 -3.48 19.13 21.52
C ASP A 312 -4.93 18.69 21.84
N GLU A 313 -5.08 17.57 22.55
CA GLU A 313 -6.33 16.95 23.03
C GLU A 313 -7.62 17.27 22.24
N GLU A 314 -7.69 16.97 20.92
CA GLU A 314 -8.99 16.95 20.20
C GLU A 314 -8.95 16.20 18.84
N GLY A 315 -8.27 15.04 18.79
CA GLY A 315 -8.42 14.06 17.69
C GLY A 315 -7.75 14.41 16.34
N PRO A 316 -7.37 13.40 15.51
CA PRO A 316 -6.39 13.58 14.44
C PRO A 316 -6.86 14.54 13.33
N PRO A 317 -5.93 15.32 12.72
CA PRO A 317 -6.25 16.25 11.63
C PRO A 317 -6.82 15.49 10.42
N LYS A 318 -7.96 15.96 9.92
CA LYS A 318 -8.65 15.38 8.76
C LYS A 318 -8.08 15.97 7.48
N ALA A 319 -7.29 15.18 6.75
CA ALA A 319 -6.93 15.49 5.37
C ALA A 319 -8.17 15.28 4.48
N ILE A 320 -8.69 16.35 3.87
CA ILE A 320 -9.75 16.26 2.86
C ILE A 320 -9.08 16.47 1.51
N GLY A 321 -9.10 15.44 0.67
CA GLY A 321 -8.65 15.51 -0.71
C GLY A 321 -9.83 15.78 -1.63
N SER A 322 -9.65 16.70 -2.57
CA SER A 322 -10.48 16.91 -3.76
C SER A 322 -9.69 16.49 -4.98
#